data_AF-A0A1L9WUY6-F1
#
_entry.id   AF-A0A1L9WUY6-F1
#
_cell.length_a   1.000
_cell.length_b   1.000
_cell.length_c   1.000
_cell.angle_alpha   90.00
_cell.angle_beta   90.00
_cell.angle_gamma   90.00
#
_symmetry.space_group_name_H-M   'P 1'
#
loop_
_entity.id
_entity.type
_entity.pdbx_description
1 polymer ?
#
loop_
_entity_poly.entity_id
_entity_poly.type
_entity_poly.pdbx_seq_one_letter_code
_entity_poly.pdbx_strand_id
1 'polypeptide(L)'
;MIAYFVTWTILLTHSASALPGLQGVTTQDACSPLSNIVDQLKTYSTATGFCQSVLATTFTVSASSCHSTHTTHLRTTTPQASISRSPLFSYPTPEVFHQFPDVEVNDACKCLGIPPTAIPTRTTTHTPTTTLTACTTPPPCVNAVLQWAYYHFGEGPVIPKNSNLSDYNIDVAALKYTTPNVTGTTTYVNVNHTGNETPVDIYGNLEISDYFALDHRGYLYAETTGTYAVTLLNTDDVAYFWYNTTAYTGWNVTNWDMYTDFESTDSLHVDLVAGQYLPIRLVFANAQGGASLPFSITAPDGSIVLDKNSTASSSIVQYSCDRVIAPEFPSFDHEA
;
A
#
# COMPACT_ATOMS: atom_id res chain seq x y z
N MET A 1 38.88 -17.90 58.30
CA MET A 1 37.84 -16.95 58.70
C MET A 1 36.86 -16.85 57.54
N ILE A 2 35.59 -17.10 57.84
CA ILE A 2 34.53 -17.57 56.96
C ILE A 2 34.09 -16.44 56.00
N ALA A 3 34.01 -16.72 54.70
CA ALA A 3 33.27 -15.88 53.75
C ALA A 3 32.38 -16.79 52.91
N TYR A 4 31.08 -16.66 53.19
CA TYR A 4 29.96 -17.37 52.60
C TYR A 4 29.81 -17.04 51.12
N PHE A 5 29.86 -18.04 50.24
CA PHE A 5 29.25 -17.94 48.91
C PHE A 5 27.89 -18.63 48.95
N VAL A 6 26.85 -17.80 49.07
CA VAL A 6 25.45 -18.21 49.01
C VAL A 6 25.11 -18.49 47.55
N THR A 7 24.93 -19.76 47.22
CA THR A 7 24.33 -20.20 45.95
C THR A 7 22.85 -19.83 45.94
N TRP A 8 22.45 -18.90 45.07
CA TRP A 8 21.04 -18.60 44.80
C TRP A 8 20.53 -19.57 43.72
N THR A 9 19.78 -20.58 44.16
CA THR A 9 18.96 -21.41 43.29
C THR A 9 17.66 -20.66 43.01
N ILE A 10 17.55 -19.98 41.87
CA ILE A 10 16.28 -19.39 41.43
C ILE A 10 15.44 -20.49 40.82
N LEU A 11 14.48 -20.97 41.59
CA LEU A 11 13.38 -21.82 41.15
C LEU A 11 12.45 -20.95 40.28
N LEU A 12 12.53 -21.10 38.95
CA LEU A 12 11.55 -20.52 38.04
C LEU A 12 10.27 -21.38 38.03
N THR A 13 9.38 -21.13 38.99
CA THR A 13 7.98 -21.53 38.88
C THR A 13 7.28 -20.55 37.93
N HIS A 14 7.11 -20.94 36.66
CA HIS A 14 6.15 -20.25 35.79
C HIS A 14 4.74 -20.65 36.22
N SER A 15 4.19 -19.87 37.14
CA SER A 15 2.77 -19.84 37.44
C SER A 15 2.03 -19.42 36.17
N ALA A 16 1.18 -20.30 35.65
CA ALA A 16 0.21 -19.93 34.63
C ALA A 16 -0.66 -18.80 35.21
N SER A 17 -0.45 -17.58 34.73
CA SER A 17 -1.32 -16.44 34.99
C SER A 17 -2.64 -16.72 34.30
N ALA A 18 -3.58 -17.27 35.07
CA ALA A 18 -4.98 -17.33 34.72
C ALA A 18 -5.46 -15.90 34.42
N LEU A 19 -6.10 -15.75 33.26
CA LEU A 19 -6.83 -14.55 32.88
C LEU A 19 -7.70 -14.07 34.05
N PRO A 20 -7.82 -12.75 34.30
CA PRO A 20 -8.81 -12.22 35.22
C PRO A 20 -10.17 -12.74 34.79
N GLY A 21 -10.78 -13.56 35.64
CA GLY A 21 -12.13 -14.04 35.45
C GLY A 21 -13.06 -12.86 35.24
N LEU A 22 -13.93 -12.97 34.23
CA LEU A 22 -15.12 -12.14 34.12
C LEU A 22 -15.88 -12.21 35.45
N GLN A 23 -15.67 -11.21 36.31
CA GLN A 23 -16.61 -10.92 37.37
C GLN A 23 -17.91 -10.48 36.70
N GLY A 24 -18.97 -11.22 37.00
CA GLY A 24 -20.29 -11.03 36.44
C GLY A 24 -20.76 -9.59 36.60
N VAL A 25 -20.86 -8.89 35.46
CA VAL A 25 -21.77 -7.76 35.33
C VAL A 25 -23.16 -8.36 35.39
N THR A 26 -23.85 -8.12 36.50
CA THR A 26 -25.28 -8.35 36.62
C THR A 26 -25.99 -7.65 35.46
N THR A 27 -26.55 -8.43 34.53
CA THR A 27 -27.37 -7.98 33.40
C THR A 27 -28.76 -7.57 33.86
N GLN A 28 -28.79 -6.57 34.74
CA GLN A 28 -29.96 -5.86 35.19
C GLN A 28 -29.48 -4.39 35.22
N ASP A 29 -29.84 -3.51 34.30
CA ASP A 29 -31.11 -3.44 33.60
C ASP A 29 -30.98 -2.44 32.42
N ALA A 30 -30.26 -2.81 31.35
CA ALA A 30 -30.10 -1.94 30.16
C ALA A 30 -31.45 -1.58 29.50
N CYS A 31 -32.49 -2.34 29.81
CA CYS A 31 -33.86 -2.13 29.34
C CYS A 31 -34.74 -1.33 30.31
N SER A 32 -34.29 -1.06 31.53
CA SER A 32 -35.03 -0.25 32.50
C SER A 32 -35.35 1.17 32.02
N PRO A 33 -34.41 1.94 31.41
CA PRO A 33 -34.74 3.26 30.85
C PRO A 33 -35.69 3.20 29.64
N LEU A 34 -35.88 2.01 29.04
CA LEU A 34 -36.74 1.77 27.89
C LEU A 34 -38.07 1.08 28.27
N SER A 35 -38.33 0.84 29.56
CA SER A 35 -39.51 0.10 30.03
C SER A 35 -40.83 0.66 29.51
N ASN A 36 -41.00 1.99 29.56
CA ASN A 36 -42.21 2.68 29.09
C ASN A 36 -42.49 2.44 27.60
N ILE A 37 -41.47 2.55 26.75
CA ILE A 37 -41.63 2.34 25.30
C ILE A 37 -41.80 0.86 24.97
N VAL A 38 -41.09 -0.03 25.67
CA VAL A 38 -41.17 -1.49 25.48
C VAL A 38 -42.55 -2.01 25.88
N ASP A 39 -43.14 -1.52 26.96
CA ASP A 39 -44.48 -1.93 27.38
C ASP A 39 -45.56 -1.42 26.42
N GLN A 40 -45.40 -0.22 25.87
CA GLN A 40 -46.28 0.25 24.80
C GLN A 40 -46.09 -0.55 23.51
N LEU A 41 -44.85 -0.86 23.11
CA LEU A 41 -44.54 -1.74 21.98
C LEU A 41 -45.24 -3.09 22.10
N LYS A 42 -45.25 -3.73 23.28
CA LYS A 42 -45.95 -5.01 23.51
C LYS A 42 -47.45 -4.96 23.22
N THR A 43 -48.07 -3.77 23.25
CA THR A 43 -49.50 -3.62 22.93
C THR A 43 -49.80 -3.63 21.44
N TYR A 44 -48.80 -3.41 20.58
CA TYR A 44 -48.95 -3.47 19.13
C TYR A 44 -48.82 -4.90 18.63
N SER A 45 -49.85 -5.40 17.95
CA SER A 45 -49.87 -6.75 17.36
C SER A 45 -48.76 -6.98 16.32
N THR A 46 -48.21 -5.90 15.75
CA THR A 46 -47.12 -5.91 14.76
C THR A 46 -45.72 -5.74 15.36
N ALA A 47 -45.59 -5.41 16.66
CA ALA A 47 -44.30 -5.07 17.27
C ALA A 47 -43.29 -6.21 17.21
N THR A 48 -43.73 -7.45 17.43
CA THR A 48 -42.86 -8.64 17.33
C THR A 48 -42.31 -8.79 15.92
N GLY A 49 -43.15 -8.68 14.89
CA GLY A 49 -42.73 -8.79 13.48
C GLY A 49 -41.84 -7.63 13.03
N PHE A 50 -42.18 -6.41 13.46
CA PHE A 50 -41.35 -5.22 13.23
C PHE A 50 -39.96 -5.38 13.87
N CYS A 51 -39.88 -5.71 15.14
CA CYS A 51 -38.59 -5.86 15.82
C CYS A 51 -37.79 -7.07 15.35
N GLN A 52 -38.44 -8.16 14.93
CA GLN A 52 -37.77 -9.26 14.22
C GLN A 52 -37.10 -8.78 12.92
N SER A 53 -37.72 -7.85 12.19
CA SER A 53 -37.15 -7.29 10.97
C SER A 53 -35.99 -6.32 11.22
N VAL A 54 -36.05 -5.53 12.29
CA VAL A 54 -35.00 -4.60 12.71
C VAL A 54 -33.77 -5.35 13.21
N LEU A 55 -33.97 -6.44 13.94
CA LEU A 55 -32.90 -7.27 14.49
C LEU A 55 -32.39 -8.33 13.50
N ALA A 56 -33.02 -8.45 12.32
CA ALA A 56 -32.61 -9.40 11.30
C ALA A 56 -31.18 -9.11 10.85
N THR A 57 -30.34 -10.14 10.84
CA THR A 57 -28.97 -10.06 10.34
C THR A 57 -28.91 -10.76 8.99
N THR A 58 -28.39 -10.07 7.97
CA THR A 58 -28.13 -10.69 6.66
C THR A 58 -26.65 -11.03 6.57
N PHE A 59 -26.36 -12.26 6.18
CA PHE A 59 -24.99 -12.69 5.88
C PHE A 59 -24.83 -12.78 4.36
N THR A 60 -23.87 -12.03 3.81
CA THR A 60 -23.49 -12.11 2.41
C THR A 60 -22.15 -12.81 2.30
N VAL A 61 -22.17 -14.04 1.78
CA VAL A 61 -20.95 -14.82 1.50
C VAL A 61 -20.71 -14.78 0.00
N SER A 62 -19.65 -14.08 -0.43
CA SER A 62 -19.25 -14.00 -1.83
C SER A 62 -18.04 -14.90 -2.07
N ALA A 63 -18.19 -15.93 -2.90
CA ALA A 63 -17.08 -16.74 -3.37
C ALA A 63 -16.70 -16.32 -4.79
N SER A 64 -15.50 -15.73 -4.92
CA SER A 64 -14.86 -15.48 -6.20
C SER A 64 -13.76 -16.52 -6.43
N SER A 65 -13.89 -17.30 -7.51
CA SER A 65 -12.81 -18.15 -8.02
C SER A 65 -12.42 -17.66 -9.40
N CYS A 66 -11.15 -17.33 -9.61
CA CYS A 66 -10.60 -17.02 -10.93
C CYS A 66 -9.71 -18.18 -11.37
N HIS A 67 -9.87 -18.64 -12.62
CA HIS A 67 -9.03 -19.68 -13.22
C HIS A 67 -8.02 -19.01 -14.15
N SER A 68 -6.74 -19.00 -13.77
CA SER A 68 -5.66 -18.53 -14.65
C SER A 68 -5.13 -19.72 -15.46
N THR A 69 -5.05 -19.56 -16.79
CA THR A 69 -4.57 -20.62 -17.70
C THR A 69 -3.05 -20.69 -17.82
N HIS A 70 -2.29 -19.90 -17.05
CA HIS A 70 -0.84 -20.06 -16.96
C HIS A 70 -0.44 -20.67 -15.61
N THR A 71 0.09 -21.90 -15.70
CA THR A 71 0.67 -22.73 -14.63
C THR A 71 -0.30 -23.38 -13.64
N THR A 72 -0.01 -24.64 -13.31
CA THR A 72 -0.82 -25.67 -12.64
C THR A 72 -1.24 -25.39 -11.18
N HIS A 73 -1.28 -24.13 -10.74
CA HIS A 73 -1.68 -23.79 -9.37
C HIS A 73 -3.16 -23.35 -9.32
N LEU A 74 -4.01 -24.28 -8.86
CA LEU A 74 -5.33 -23.96 -8.35
C LEU A 74 -5.19 -23.05 -7.12
N ARG A 75 -5.39 -21.75 -7.27
CA ARG A 75 -5.48 -20.82 -6.14
C ARG A 75 -6.93 -20.71 -5.69
N THR A 76 -7.29 -21.45 -4.66
CA THR A 76 -8.58 -21.29 -3.97
C THR A 76 -8.46 -20.09 -3.03
N THR A 77 -8.96 -18.92 -3.44
CA THR A 77 -9.13 -17.79 -2.51
C THR A 77 -10.28 -18.08 -1.57
N THR A 78 -10.01 -18.00 -0.27
CA THR A 78 -11.04 -18.13 0.77
C THR A 78 -12.06 -16.98 0.58
N PRO A 79 -13.37 -17.26 0.45
CA PRO A 79 -14.38 -16.22 0.25
C PRO A 79 -14.36 -15.21 1.40
N GLN A 80 -14.31 -13.92 1.07
CA GLN A 80 -14.48 -12.85 2.05
C GLN A 80 -15.97 -12.78 2.43
N ALA A 81 -16.29 -13.13 3.67
CA ALA A 81 -17.62 -12.93 4.22
C ALA A 81 -17.78 -11.45 4.62
N SER A 82 -18.81 -10.79 4.11
CA SER A 82 -19.19 -9.44 4.55
C SER A 82 -20.51 -9.52 5.31
N ILE A 83 -20.55 -8.89 6.49
CA ILE A 83 -21.74 -8.82 7.32
C ILE A 83 -22.42 -7.49 7.00
N SER A 84 -23.64 -7.53 6.46
CA SER A 84 -24.43 -6.34 6.20
C SER A 84 -25.80 -6.48 6.85
N ARG A 85 -26.24 -5.46 7.58
CA ARG A 85 -27.53 -5.47 8.28
C ARG A 85 -28.52 -4.63 7.48
N SER A 86 -29.46 -5.31 6.82
CA SER A 86 -30.59 -4.67 6.14
C SER A 86 -31.90 -5.30 6.64
N PRO A 87 -32.94 -4.51 6.92
CA PRO A 87 -34.24 -5.04 7.33
C PRO A 87 -34.87 -5.85 6.19
N LEU A 88 -35.36 -7.05 6.52
CA LEU A 88 -35.88 -8.01 5.53
C LEU A 88 -37.30 -7.67 5.02
N PHE A 89 -38.00 -6.76 5.71
CA PHE A 89 -39.39 -6.39 5.41
C PHE A 89 -39.62 -4.92 5.74
N SER A 90 -40.38 -4.23 4.89
CA SER A 90 -40.86 -2.88 5.16
C SER A 90 -42.12 -2.95 6.02
N TYR A 91 -41.95 -3.01 7.34
CA TYR A 91 -43.04 -2.76 8.28
C TYR A 91 -43.18 -1.24 8.48
N PRO A 92 -44.41 -0.70 8.52
CA PRO A 92 -44.59 0.68 8.93
C PRO A 92 -44.08 0.84 10.36
N THR A 93 -43.30 1.89 10.61
CA THR A 93 -42.79 2.21 11.95
C THR A 93 -43.96 2.33 12.92
N PRO A 94 -43.98 1.56 14.03
CA PRO A 94 -45.02 1.67 15.03
C PRO A 94 -45.13 3.11 15.55
N GLU A 95 -46.37 3.61 15.69
CA GLU A 95 -46.65 5.01 16.02
C GLU A 95 -46.05 5.45 17.37
N VAL A 96 -45.81 4.50 18.26
CA VAL A 96 -45.09 4.68 19.53
C VAL A 96 -43.72 5.36 19.35
N PHE A 97 -42.99 5.10 18.26
CA PHE A 97 -41.70 5.75 18.02
C PHE A 97 -41.82 7.23 17.65
N HIS A 98 -43.00 7.69 17.20
CA HIS A 98 -43.26 9.12 17.02
C HIS A 98 -43.46 9.84 18.36
N GLN A 99 -43.84 9.12 19.42
CA GLN A 99 -44.01 9.67 20.77
C GLN A 99 -42.69 9.72 21.56
N PHE A 100 -41.66 9.00 21.10
CA PHE A 100 -40.33 8.91 21.71
C PHE A 100 -39.23 9.05 20.64
N PRO A 101 -39.04 10.26 20.07
CA PRO A 101 -38.10 10.47 18.97
C PRO A 101 -36.62 10.25 19.35
N ASP A 102 -36.29 10.36 20.64
CA ASP A 102 -34.93 10.23 21.16
C ASP A 102 -34.51 8.77 21.39
N VAL A 103 -35.41 7.80 21.19
CA VAL A 103 -35.13 6.37 21.41
C VAL A 103 -34.63 5.71 20.14
N GLU A 104 -33.45 5.09 20.22
CA GLU A 104 -32.96 4.23 19.15
C GLU A 104 -33.82 2.97 19.03
N VAL A 105 -34.48 2.80 17.88
CA VAL A 105 -35.40 1.68 17.58
C VAL A 105 -34.77 0.32 17.85
N ASN A 106 -33.48 0.17 17.56
CA ASN A 106 -32.71 -1.06 17.75
C ASN A 106 -32.64 -1.46 19.23
N ASP A 107 -32.43 -0.50 20.13
CA ASP A 107 -32.30 -0.76 21.56
C ASP A 107 -33.64 -1.09 22.20
N ALA A 108 -34.72 -0.41 21.79
CA ALA A 108 -36.08 -0.77 22.19
C ALA A 108 -36.44 -2.20 21.73
N CYS A 109 -36.06 -2.59 20.50
CA CYS A 109 -36.33 -3.92 19.97
C CYS A 109 -35.53 -5.03 20.66
N LYS A 110 -34.28 -4.80 21.06
CA LYS A 110 -33.49 -5.75 21.88
C LYS A 110 -34.17 -6.01 23.22
N CYS A 111 -34.84 -5.00 23.78
CA CYS A 111 -35.51 -5.07 25.07
C CYS A 111 -36.92 -5.69 25.03
N LEU A 112 -37.44 -6.01 23.85
CA LEU A 112 -38.74 -6.69 23.70
C LEU A 112 -38.69 -8.18 24.13
N GLY A 113 -37.49 -8.72 24.38
CA GLY A 113 -37.32 -10.11 24.85
C GLY A 113 -37.63 -11.15 23.78
N ILE A 114 -37.49 -10.79 22.49
CA ILE A 114 -37.66 -11.73 21.38
C ILE A 114 -36.58 -12.82 21.49
N PRO A 115 -36.95 -14.11 21.56
CA PRO A 115 -35.95 -15.16 21.64
C PRO A 115 -35.07 -15.15 20.37
N PRO A 116 -33.75 -15.37 20.46
CA PRO A 116 -32.85 -15.35 19.30
C PRO A 116 -33.27 -16.29 18.17
N THR A 117 -33.91 -17.42 18.52
CA THR A 117 -34.47 -18.40 17.57
C THR A 117 -35.65 -17.89 16.75
N ALA A 118 -36.32 -16.81 17.19
CA ALA A 118 -37.41 -16.18 16.44
C ALA A 118 -36.95 -15.01 15.56
N ILE A 119 -35.66 -14.66 15.59
CA ILE A 119 -35.09 -13.64 14.71
C ILE A 119 -34.76 -14.31 13.37
N PRO A 120 -35.38 -13.89 12.25
CA PRO A 120 -35.11 -14.48 10.96
C PRO A 120 -33.65 -14.23 10.58
N THR A 121 -32.89 -15.32 10.49
CA THR A 121 -31.53 -15.30 9.93
C THR A 121 -31.64 -15.79 8.49
N ARG A 122 -31.34 -14.91 7.53
CA ARG A 122 -31.33 -15.30 6.12
C ARG A 122 -29.89 -15.36 5.63
N THR A 123 -29.41 -16.58 5.45
CA THR A 123 -28.18 -16.82 4.69
C THR A 123 -28.55 -16.75 3.22
N THR A 124 -28.17 -15.66 2.55
CA THR A 124 -28.34 -15.56 1.11
C THR A 124 -27.10 -16.17 0.46
N THR A 125 -27.17 -17.45 0.15
CA THR A 125 -26.12 -18.11 -0.63
C THR A 125 -26.30 -17.70 -2.08
N HIS A 126 -25.52 -16.74 -2.54
CA HIS A 126 -25.38 -16.50 -3.97
C HIS A 126 -24.53 -17.63 -4.55
N THR A 127 -25.18 -18.64 -5.11
CA THR A 127 -24.50 -19.57 -6.02
C THR A 127 -24.09 -18.75 -7.24
N PRO A 128 -22.79 -18.54 -7.51
CA PRO A 128 -22.40 -17.86 -8.73
C PRO A 128 -22.96 -18.69 -9.89
N THR A 129 -23.86 -18.08 -10.68
CA THR A 129 -24.15 -18.63 -11.99
C THR A 129 -22.88 -18.42 -12.78
N THR A 130 -22.14 -19.50 -13.02
CA THR A 130 -21.01 -19.53 -13.96
C THR A 130 -21.56 -19.31 -15.36
N THR A 131 -21.93 -18.07 -15.67
CA THR A 131 -21.85 -17.60 -17.04
C THR A 131 -20.36 -17.68 -17.37
N LEU A 132 -20.03 -18.47 -18.40
CA LEU A 132 -18.74 -18.36 -19.09
C LEU A 132 -18.70 -17.00 -19.78
N THR A 133 -18.69 -15.93 -19.00
CA THR A 133 -18.17 -14.66 -19.45
C THR A 133 -16.68 -14.89 -19.43
N ALA A 134 -16.11 -15.15 -20.61
CA ALA A 134 -14.68 -14.97 -20.78
C ALA A 134 -14.39 -13.57 -20.24
N CYS A 135 -13.77 -13.48 -19.05
CA CYS A 135 -13.04 -12.28 -18.72
C CYS A 135 -12.04 -12.21 -19.85
N THR A 136 -12.23 -11.26 -20.76
CA THR A 136 -11.14 -10.84 -21.62
C THR A 136 -10.03 -10.55 -20.63
N THR A 137 -8.99 -11.41 -20.61
CA THR A 137 -7.75 -11.10 -19.93
C THR A 137 -7.48 -9.65 -20.28
N PRO A 138 -7.42 -8.72 -19.30
CA PRO A 138 -7.03 -7.36 -19.61
C PRO A 138 -5.81 -7.49 -20.50
N PRO A 139 -5.80 -6.89 -21.71
CA PRO A 139 -4.64 -6.96 -22.57
C PRO A 139 -3.43 -6.66 -21.70
N PRO A 140 -2.36 -7.48 -21.72
CA PRO A 140 -1.18 -7.18 -20.92
C PRO A 140 -0.84 -5.72 -21.20
N CYS A 141 -0.95 -4.87 -20.17
CA CYS A 141 -0.68 -3.47 -20.37
C CYS A 141 0.81 -3.38 -20.73
N VAL A 142 1.10 -2.89 -21.94
CA VAL A 142 2.46 -2.84 -22.48
C VAL A 142 3.16 -1.64 -21.84
N ASN A 143 3.48 -1.77 -20.55
CA ASN A 143 4.04 -0.69 -19.75
C ASN A 143 5.10 -1.17 -18.75
N ALA A 144 5.66 -2.36 -18.98
CA ALA A 144 6.70 -3.03 -18.17
C ALA A 144 8.08 -2.37 -18.32
N VAL A 145 8.16 -1.06 -18.06
CA VAL A 145 9.33 -0.20 -18.18
C VAL A 145 9.25 0.93 -17.15
N LEU A 146 10.40 1.50 -16.83
CA LEU A 146 10.55 2.71 -16.03
C LEU A 146 10.55 3.94 -16.95
N GLN A 147 9.94 5.04 -16.54
CA GLN A 147 10.08 6.33 -17.24
C GLN A 147 11.38 6.99 -16.79
N TRP A 148 12.03 7.73 -17.69
CA TRP A 148 13.17 8.55 -17.34
C TRP A 148 13.18 9.88 -18.08
N ALA A 149 13.80 10.88 -17.46
CA ALA A 149 14.07 12.19 -18.03
C ALA A 149 15.53 12.59 -17.78
N TYR A 150 16.17 13.20 -18.77
CA TYR A 150 17.49 13.79 -18.68
C TYR A 150 17.38 15.32 -18.75
N TYR A 151 18.11 15.99 -17.87
CA TYR A 151 18.18 17.44 -17.76
C TYR A 151 19.64 17.86 -17.75
N HIS A 152 20.00 18.82 -18.59
CA HIS A 152 21.29 19.48 -18.53
C HIS A 152 21.10 20.93 -18.07
N PHE A 153 21.59 21.24 -16.88
CA PHE A 153 21.46 22.56 -16.27
C PHE A 153 22.70 23.43 -16.47
N GLY A 154 23.85 22.83 -16.76
CA GLY A 154 25.14 23.51 -16.69
C GLY A 154 25.55 23.84 -15.25
N GLU A 155 26.79 24.29 -15.05
CA GLU A 155 27.26 24.73 -13.73
C GLU A 155 26.40 25.89 -13.21
N GLY A 156 25.79 25.72 -12.05
CA GLY A 156 24.91 26.75 -11.54
C GLY A 156 24.22 26.41 -10.22
N PRO A 157 23.15 27.14 -9.88
CA PRO A 157 22.46 26.95 -8.61
C PRO A 157 21.70 25.62 -8.51
N VAL A 158 21.33 25.01 -9.64
CA VAL A 158 20.62 23.71 -9.65
C VAL A 158 21.60 22.56 -9.42
N ILE A 159 22.66 22.52 -10.23
CA ILE A 159 23.75 21.55 -10.11
C ILE A 159 25.04 22.36 -9.90
N PRO A 160 25.44 22.61 -8.64
CA PRO A 160 26.64 23.36 -8.36
C PRO A 160 27.88 22.51 -8.64
N LYS A 161 29.03 23.18 -8.71
CA LYS A 161 30.30 22.48 -8.76
C LYS A 161 30.48 21.61 -7.51
N ASN A 162 30.66 20.30 -7.70
CA ASN A 162 31.06 19.42 -6.60
C ASN A 162 32.53 19.69 -6.24
N SER A 163 32.75 20.41 -5.15
CA SER A 163 34.08 20.69 -4.59
C SER A 163 34.35 19.91 -3.30
N ASN A 164 33.38 19.12 -2.83
CA ASN A 164 33.46 18.30 -1.63
C ASN A 164 32.66 17.01 -1.84
N LEU A 165 33.37 15.90 -1.99
CA LEU A 165 32.81 14.57 -2.30
C LEU A 165 31.91 13.97 -1.19
N SER A 166 31.75 14.64 -0.05
CA SER A 166 31.07 14.09 1.15
C SER A 166 29.89 14.91 1.68
N ASP A 167 29.53 16.00 1.00
CA ASP A 167 28.37 16.84 1.36
C ASP A 167 27.86 17.58 0.11
N TYR A 168 27.58 16.82 -0.94
CA TYR A 168 27.17 17.35 -2.23
C TYR A 168 25.66 17.23 -2.43
N ASN A 169 25.00 18.31 -2.83
CA ASN A 169 23.55 18.34 -2.95
C ASN A 169 23.12 19.22 -4.13
N ILE A 170 21.99 18.89 -4.75
CA ILE A 170 21.41 19.62 -5.88
C ILE A 170 20.01 20.15 -5.55
N ASP A 171 19.54 21.14 -6.31
CA ASP A 171 18.14 21.59 -6.24
C ASP A 171 17.24 20.64 -7.05
N VAL A 172 16.88 19.51 -6.44
CA VAL A 172 16.00 18.53 -7.09
C VAL A 172 14.62 19.14 -7.44
N ALA A 173 14.16 20.18 -6.73
CA ALA A 173 12.85 20.78 -6.99
C ALA A 173 12.80 21.51 -8.36
N ALA A 174 13.95 21.95 -8.88
CA ALA A 174 14.04 22.55 -10.20
C ALA A 174 13.54 21.62 -11.33
N LEU A 175 13.68 20.30 -11.17
CA LEU A 175 13.26 19.31 -12.17
C LEU A 175 11.74 19.31 -12.38
N LYS A 176 10.94 19.61 -11.34
CA LYS A 176 9.46 19.58 -11.39
C LYS A 176 8.84 20.52 -12.42
N TYR A 177 9.56 21.60 -12.75
CA TYR A 177 9.08 22.69 -13.59
C TYR A 177 9.98 22.94 -14.79
N THR A 178 11.04 22.15 -14.95
CA THR A 178 11.96 22.25 -16.08
C THR A 178 11.54 21.25 -17.13
N THR A 179 11.41 21.68 -18.39
CA THR A 179 11.22 20.75 -19.50
C THR A 179 12.49 19.92 -19.69
N PRO A 180 12.44 18.57 -19.63
CA PRO A 180 13.61 17.73 -19.87
C PRO A 180 14.19 17.94 -21.26
N ASN A 181 15.51 17.81 -21.40
CA ASN A 181 16.15 17.80 -22.71
C ASN A 181 15.78 16.53 -23.49
N VAL A 182 15.71 15.40 -22.79
CA VAL A 182 15.32 14.10 -23.35
C VAL A 182 14.45 13.36 -22.35
N THR A 183 13.45 12.63 -22.85
CA THR A 183 12.63 11.71 -22.06
C THR A 183 12.56 10.37 -22.76
N GLY A 184 12.44 9.29 -22.00
CA GLY A 184 12.26 7.96 -22.57
C GLY A 184 11.76 6.94 -21.55
N THR A 185 11.88 5.68 -21.93
CA THR A 185 11.61 4.55 -21.05
C THR A 185 12.79 3.58 -21.08
N THR A 186 13.01 2.86 -19.98
CA THR A 186 14.09 1.87 -19.86
C THR A 186 13.65 0.66 -19.04
N THR A 187 14.33 -0.48 -19.20
CA THR A 187 14.12 -1.70 -18.40
C THR A 187 15.22 -1.92 -17.35
N TYR A 188 16.24 -1.06 -17.33
CA TYR A 188 17.39 -1.15 -16.45
C TYR A 188 17.84 0.24 -16.00
N VAL A 189 18.56 0.30 -14.89
CA VAL A 189 19.20 1.54 -14.42
C VAL A 189 20.70 1.38 -14.50
N ASN A 190 21.34 2.18 -15.34
CA ASN A 190 22.79 2.16 -15.51
C ASN A 190 23.29 3.53 -15.95
N VAL A 191 24.18 4.11 -15.15
CA VAL A 191 25.07 5.18 -15.57
C VAL A 191 26.47 4.73 -15.19
N ASN A 192 27.39 4.71 -16.15
CA ASN A 192 28.80 4.43 -15.90
C ASN A 192 29.63 5.17 -16.95
N HIS A 193 30.34 6.18 -16.49
CA HIS A 193 31.09 7.11 -17.31
C HIS A 193 32.46 7.40 -16.67
N THR A 194 33.53 7.28 -17.44
CA THR A 194 34.90 7.24 -16.90
C THR A 194 35.81 8.39 -17.38
N GLY A 195 35.28 9.52 -17.86
CA GLY A 195 36.15 10.64 -18.28
C GLY A 195 35.44 11.92 -18.72
N ASN A 196 36.22 12.95 -19.06
CA ASN A 196 35.74 14.34 -19.11
C ASN A 196 35.36 14.85 -20.52
N GLU A 197 35.36 14.00 -21.56
CA GLU A 197 35.32 14.49 -22.97
C GLU A 197 34.50 13.63 -23.94
N THR A 198 33.75 12.63 -23.45
CA THR A 198 32.84 11.86 -24.30
C THR A 198 31.41 12.07 -23.82
N PRO A 199 30.42 12.15 -24.73
CA PRO A 199 29.03 12.13 -24.31
C PRO A 199 28.76 10.94 -23.38
N VAL A 200 27.95 11.15 -22.36
CA VAL A 200 27.44 10.06 -21.51
C VAL A 200 26.33 9.34 -22.28
N ASP A 201 26.36 8.01 -22.30
CA ASP A 201 25.28 7.20 -22.86
C ASP A 201 24.18 7.00 -21.82
N ILE A 202 23.03 7.63 -22.06
CA ILE A 202 21.81 7.50 -21.29
C ILE A 202 20.80 6.71 -22.14
N TYR A 203 20.79 5.39 -21.93
CA TYR A 203 19.84 4.47 -22.55
C TYR A 203 19.79 4.55 -24.09
N GLY A 204 20.96 4.73 -24.72
CA GLY A 204 21.12 4.89 -26.17
C GLY A 204 21.12 6.33 -26.66
N ASN A 205 21.01 7.32 -25.76
CA ASN A 205 21.08 8.74 -26.08
C ASN A 205 22.44 9.30 -25.60
N LEU A 206 23.17 9.94 -26.51
CA LEU A 206 24.48 10.51 -26.22
C LEU A 206 24.32 11.96 -25.75
N GLU A 207 24.53 12.18 -24.46
CA GLU A 207 24.24 13.46 -23.79
C GLU A 207 25.48 14.09 -23.16
N ILE A 208 25.34 15.33 -22.67
CA ILE A 208 26.42 16.03 -21.98
C ILE A 208 26.68 15.36 -20.61
N SER A 209 27.95 15.04 -20.33
CA SER A 209 28.35 14.28 -19.14
C SER A 209 28.53 15.11 -17.88
N ASP A 210 28.60 16.44 -18.00
CA ASP A 210 28.72 17.34 -16.86
C ASP A 210 27.38 18.05 -16.59
N TYR A 211 27.15 18.39 -15.32
CA TYR A 211 26.03 19.19 -14.83
C TYR A 211 24.66 18.73 -15.32
N PHE A 212 24.41 17.43 -15.20
CA PHE A 212 23.15 16.82 -15.61
C PHE A 212 22.46 16.09 -14.45
N ALA A 213 21.14 15.96 -14.57
CA ALA A 213 20.33 15.13 -13.70
C ALA A 213 19.51 14.13 -14.50
N LEU A 214 19.22 13.00 -13.88
CA LEU A 214 18.25 12.01 -14.32
C LEU A 214 17.13 11.92 -13.30
N ASP A 215 15.89 11.85 -13.77
CA ASP A 215 14.74 11.47 -12.95
C ASP A 215 14.12 10.21 -13.52
N HIS A 216 14.21 9.12 -12.77
CA HIS A 216 13.57 7.85 -13.06
C HIS A 216 12.36 7.66 -12.16
N ARG A 217 11.23 7.27 -12.75
CA ARG A 217 9.99 7.08 -11.99
C ARG A 217 9.10 6.00 -12.58
N GLY A 218 8.29 5.41 -11.71
CA GLY A 218 7.32 4.38 -12.06
C GLY A 218 6.83 3.66 -10.82
N TYR A 219 6.46 2.40 -10.98
CA TYR A 219 5.94 1.56 -9.91
C TYR A 219 6.70 0.25 -9.84
N LEU A 220 7.04 -0.14 -8.61
CA LEU A 220 7.36 -1.51 -8.25
C LEU A 220 6.03 -2.25 -8.00
N TYR A 221 5.66 -3.15 -8.91
CA TYR A 221 4.56 -4.07 -8.74
C TYR A 221 5.02 -5.30 -7.96
N ALA A 222 4.42 -5.54 -6.80
CA ALA A 222 4.75 -6.67 -5.96
C ALA A 222 4.10 -7.96 -6.50
N GLU A 223 4.87 -8.79 -7.19
CA GLU A 223 4.41 -10.12 -7.62
C GLU A 223 4.26 -11.10 -6.46
N THR A 224 5.08 -10.94 -5.42
CA THR A 224 5.08 -11.78 -4.23
C THR A 224 4.97 -10.92 -2.97
N THR A 225 4.31 -11.46 -1.94
CA THR A 225 4.25 -10.80 -0.63
C THR A 225 5.58 -11.02 0.08
N GLY A 226 6.18 -9.95 0.59
CA GLY A 226 7.38 -10.02 1.41
C GLY A 226 8.18 -8.72 1.37
N THR A 227 9.40 -8.81 1.85
CA THR A 227 10.33 -7.68 1.94
C THR A 227 11.14 -7.54 0.66
N TYR A 228 10.97 -6.42 -0.03
CA TYR A 228 11.81 -6.01 -1.15
C TYR A 228 12.96 -5.16 -0.61
N ALA A 229 14.17 -5.33 -1.15
CA ALA A 229 15.32 -4.52 -0.77
C ALA A 229 15.72 -3.59 -1.91
N VAL A 230 15.90 -2.32 -1.59
CA VAL A 230 16.40 -1.27 -2.49
C VAL A 230 17.80 -0.89 -2.03
N THR A 231 18.73 -0.83 -2.97
CA THR A 231 20.14 -0.53 -2.67
C THR A 231 20.67 0.55 -3.60
N LEU A 232 21.37 1.53 -3.03
CA LEU A 232 22.18 2.51 -3.74
C LEU A 232 23.60 2.47 -3.18
N LEU A 233 24.60 2.40 -4.05
CA LEU A 233 26.00 2.21 -3.64
C LEU A 233 26.91 3.23 -4.32
N ASN A 234 27.63 4.05 -3.55
CA ASN A 234 28.75 4.88 -4.01
C ASN A 234 28.45 5.61 -5.32
N THR A 235 27.39 6.41 -5.30
CA THR A 235 26.94 7.18 -6.46
C THR A 235 27.92 8.30 -6.76
N ASP A 236 28.26 8.52 -8.03
CA ASP A 236 29.11 9.62 -8.46
C ASP A 236 28.31 10.50 -9.42
N ASP A 237 27.82 11.69 -9.04
CA ASP A 237 28.10 12.41 -7.79
C ASP A 237 27.07 12.20 -6.66
N VAL A 238 25.77 12.13 -6.98
CA VAL A 238 24.70 12.02 -5.95
C VAL A 238 23.43 11.37 -6.48
N ALA A 239 22.74 10.61 -5.63
CA ALA A 239 21.40 10.08 -5.88
C ALA A 239 20.49 10.17 -4.67
N TYR A 240 19.20 10.31 -4.96
CA TYR A 240 18.10 10.39 -4.02
C TYR A 240 17.03 9.39 -4.43
N PHE A 241 16.47 8.69 -3.46
CA PHE A 241 15.37 7.77 -3.70
C PHE A 241 14.17 8.14 -2.83
N TRP A 242 12.99 8.09 -3.44
CA TRP A 242 11.71 8.16 -2.74
C TRP A 242 10.87 6.94 -3.08
N TYR A 243 10.03 6.53 -2.14
CA TYR A 243 8.98 5.57 -2.40
C TYR A 243 7.61 6.06 -1.91
N ASN A 244 6.56 5.29 -2.21
CA ASN A 244 5.19 5.54 -1.78
C ASN A 244 4.64 6.90 -2.30
N THR A 245 3.71 7.52 -1.58
CA THR A 245 3.07 8.77 -1.98
C THR A 245 4.08 9.88 -2.25
N THR A 246 5.17 9.97 -1.48
CA THR A 246 6.21 10.99 -1.66
C THR A 246 6.87 10.89 -3.03
N ALA A 247 7.16 9.67 -3.49
CA ALA A 247 7.72 9.45 -4.82
C ALA A 247 6.79 9.93 -5.94
N TYR A 248 5.48 9.77 -5.75
CA TYR A 248 4.47 10.22 -6.71
C TYR A 248 4.28 11.74 -6.69
N THR A 249 4.28 12.36 -5.51
CA THR A 249 4.10 13.82 -5.35
C THR A 249 4.71 14.32 -4.05
N GLY A 250 5.20 15.57 -4.05
CA GLY A 250 5.74 16.22 -2.86
C GLY A 250 7.19 15.88 -2.52
N TRP A 251 7.86 15.08 -3.34
CA TRP A 251 9.31 14.83 -3.25
C TRP A 251 10.11 16.14 -3.32
N ASN A 252 11.17 16.24 -2.52
CA ASN A 252 12.08 17.37 -2.45
C ASN A 252 13.38 16.95 -1.73
N VAL A 253 14.38 17.83 -1.73
CA VAL A 253 15.72 17.56 -1.21
C VAL A 253 15.80 17.24 0.30
N THR A 254 14.73 17.48 1.05
CA THR A 254 14.68 17.27 2.52
C THR A 254 13.85 16.08 2.97
N ASN A 255 13.19 15.38 2.04
CA ASN A 255 12.29 14.26 2.37
C ASN A 255 12.57 12.98 1.57
N TRP A 256 13.81 12.80 1.13
CA TRP A 256 14.26 11.53 0.53
C TRP A 256 14.22 10.40 1.57
N ASP A 257 13.96 9.19 1.08
CA ASP A 257 13.98 7.97 1.89
C ASP A 257 15.37 7.32 1.89
N MET A 258 16.14 7.52 0.80
CA MET A 258 17.55 7.18 0.72
C MET A 258 18.33 8.28 0.01
N TYR A 259 19.58 8.45 0.39
CA TYR A 259 20.53 9.36 -0.23
C TYR A 259 21.89 8.69 -0.30
N THR A 260 22.60 8.87 -1.42
CA THR A 260 24.01 8.54 -1.49
C THR A 260 24.78 9.50 -2.36
N ASP A 261 26.05 9.62 -2.05
CA ASP A 261 27.12 10.24 -2.80
C ASP A 261 28.28 9.24 -2.97
N PHE A 262 29.45 9.77 -3.34
CA PHE A 262 30.63 8.98 -3.69
C PHE A 262 31.16 8.13 -2.52
N GLU A 263 30.95 8.60 -1.28
CA GLU A 263 31.51 8.00 -0.07
C GLU A 263 30.46 7.19 0.72
N SER A 264 29.20 7.21 0.29
CA SER A 264 28.09 6.60 1.02
C SER A 264 27.37 5.51 0.25
N THR A 265 26.81 4.60 1.03
CA THR A 265 25.96 3.48 0.59
C THR A 265 24.73 3.52 1.47
N ASP A 266 23.57 3.30 0.85
CA ASP A 266 22.30 3.24 1.57
C ASP A 266 21.47 2.05 1.09
N SER A 267 20.66 1.49 2.00
CA SER A 267 19.76 0.39 1.71
C SER A 267 18.47 0.50 2.51
N LEU A 268 17.35 0.30 1.82
CA LEU A 268 16.01 0.32 2.40
C LEU A 268 15.33 -1.03 2.18
N HIS A 269 14.51 -1.43 3.16
CA HIS A 269 13.66 -2.61 3.07
C HIS A 269 12.19 -2.18 3.12
N VAL A 270 11.39 -2.65 2.16
CA VAL A 270 9.98 -2.30 2.04
C VAL A 270 9.15 -3.58 2.01
N ASP A 271 8.24 -3.72 2.98
CA ASP A 271 7.29 -4.82 3.01
C ASP A 271 6.11 -4.52 2.09
N LEU A 272 5.89 -5.40 1.09
CA LEU A 272 4.82 -5.28 0.13
C LEU A 272 3.92 -6.51 0.14
N VAL A 273 2.65 -6.32 -0.18
CA VAL A 273 1.67 -7.39 -0.39
C VAL A 273 1.54 -7.64 -1.88
N ALA A 274 1.49 -8.92 -2.29
CA ALA A 274 1.30 -9.29 -3.69
C ALA A 274 0.08 -8.58 -4.30
N GLY A 275 0.26 -7.98 -5.47
CA GLY A 275 -0.74 -7.16 -6.16
C GLY A 275 -0.64 -5.65 -5.88
N GLN A 276 0.18 -5.23 -4.92
CA GLN A 276 0.41 -3.82 -4.60
C GLN A 276 1.30 -3.16 -5.65
N TYR A 277 1.00 -1.90 -5.96
CA TYR A 277 1.86 -1.03 -6.76
C TYR A 277 2.49 0.00 -5.83
N LEU A 278 3.80 -0.03 -5.69
CA LEU A 278 4.56 0.95 -4.92
C LEU A 278 5.14 2.00 -5.87
N PRO A 279 4.72 3.28 -5.82
CA PRO A 279 5.39 4.33 -6.56
C PRO A 279 6.84 4.45 -6.08
N ILE A 280 7.77 4.58 -7.03
CA ILE A 280 9.19 4.75 -6.77
C ILE A 280 9.74 5.87 -7.65
N ARG A 281 10.74 6.58 -7.12
CA ARG A 281 11.47 7.62 -7.84
C ARG A 281 12.94 7.58 -7.46
N LEU A 282 13.81 7.66 -8.45
CA LEU A 282 15.25 7.78 -8.30
C LEU A 282 15.68 9.03 -9.07
N VAL A 283 16.24 10.00 -8.36
CA VAL A 283 16.91 11.14 -8.99
C VAL A 283 18.41 10.96 -8.84
N PHE A 284 19.15 11.09 -9.92
CA PHE A 284 20.60 11.05 -9.96
C PHE A 284 21.11 12.38 -10.54
N ALA A 285 22.26 12.87 -10.08
CA ALA A 285 22.91 14.01 -10.69
C ALA A 285 24.42 13.88 -10.71
N ASN A 286 25.00 14.40 -11.79
CA ASN A 286 26.44 14.54 -11.98
C ASN A 286 26.77 16.03 -12.09
N ALA A 287 27.68 16.52 -11.25
CA ALA A 287 28.27 17.83 -11.36
C ALA A 287 29.29 17.86 -12.48
N GLN A 288 30.31 17.00 -12.42
CA GLN A 288 31.43 17.04 -13.37
C GLN A 288 32.30 15.79 -13.29
N GLY A 289 32.89 15.39 -14.41
CA GLY A 289 33.89 14.32 -14.45
C GLY A 289 33.28 12.94 -14.64
N GLY A 290 33.68 11.98 -13.81
CA GLY A 290 33.10 10.62 -13.83
C GLY A 290 31.63 10.66 -13.47
N ALA A 291 30.87 9.63 -13.86
CA ALA A 291 29.47 9.48 -13.44
C ALA A 291 29.17 8.01 -13.21
N SER A 292 28.55 7.66 -12.08
CA SER A 292 28.23 6.28 -11.72
C SER A 292 26.94 6.22 -10.92
N LEU A 293 25.97 5.41 -11.38
CA LEU A 293 24.72 5.15 -10.67
C LEU A 293 24.51 3.64 -10.44
N PRO A 294 25.09 3.07 -9.36
CA PRO A 294 24.83 1.70 -8.97
C PRO A 294 23.54 1.62 -8.14
N PHE A 295 22.47 1.14 -8.77
CA PHE A 295 21.15 0.98 -8.16
C PHE A 295 20.62 -0.44 -8.37
N SER A 296 19.95 -0.99 -7.37
CA SER A 296 19.21 -2.25 -7.53
C SER A 296 17.99 -2.38 -6.63
N ILE A 297 17.04 -3.20 -7.09
CA ILE A 297 15.90 -3.69 -6.32
C ILE A 297 15.90 -5.23 -6.39
N THR A 298 15.78 -5.88 -5.24
CA THR A 298 15.62 -7.34 -5.14
C THR A 298 14.29 -7.73 -4.49
N ALA A 299 13.73 -8.82 -4.97
CA ALA A 299 12.50 -9.40 -4.44
C ALA A 299 12.75 -10.23 -3.17
N PRO A 300 11.69 -10.64 -2.43
CA PRO A 300 11.82 -11.39 -1.18
C PRO A 300 12.55 -12.74 -1.31
N ASP A 301 12.54 -13.33 -2.52
CA ASP A 301 13.25 -14.58 -2.82
C ASP A 301 14.72 -14.37 -3.22
N GLY A 302 15.19 -13.12 -3.24
CA GLY A 302 16.54 -12.72 -3.63
C GLY A 302 16.74 -12.53 -5.13
N SER A 303 15.70 -12.70 -5.96
CA SER A 303 15.79 -12.42 -7.39
C SER A 303 15.92 -10.91 -7.66
N ILE A 304 16.64 -10.56 -8.74
CA ILE A 304 16.81 -9.17 -9.16
C ILE A 304 15.55 -8.72 -9.89
N VAL A 305 14.94 -7.65 -9.39
CA VAL A 305 13.79 -6.98 -10.02
C VAL A 305 14.26 -5.90 -10.99
N LEU A 306 15.25 -5.12 -10.57
CA LEU A 306 15.81 -4.02 -11.35
C LEU A 306 17.29 -3.83 -10.97
N ASP A 307 18.17 -3.74 -11.95
CA ASP A 307 19.58 -3.42 -11.85
C ASP A 307 20.09 -2.93 -13.23
N LYS A 308 21.41 -2.80 -13.40
CA LYS A 308 22.04 -2.43 -14.67
C LYS A 308 21.93 -3.46 -15.79
N ASN A 309 21.65 -4.72 -15.49
CA ASN A 309 21.57 -5.81 -16.48
C ASN A 309 20.12 -6.25 -16.73
N SER A 310 19.16 -5.58 -16.12
CA SER A 310 17.77 -5.98 -16.13
C SER A 310 17.15 -5.88 -17.53
N THR A 311 16.31 -6.84 -17.83
CA THR A 311 15.45 -6.81 -19.03
C THR A 311 14.03 -6.48 -18.59
N ALA A 312 13.10 -6.31 -19.55
CA ALA A 312 11.71 -6.01 -19.21
C ALA A 312 11.16 -7.03 -18.19
N SER A 313 10.73 -6.52 -17.04
CA SER A 313 10.19 -7.28 -15.92
C SER A 313 8.75 -6.85 -15.67
N SER A 314 7.85 -7.80 -15.37
CA SER A 314 6.47 -7.48 -14.97
C SER A 314 6.38 -6.74 -13.63
N SER A 315 7.48 -6.70 -12.87
CA SER A 315 7.54 -6.03 -11.57
C SER A 315 7.88 -4.54 -11.65
N ILE A 316 8.36 -4.01 -12.79
CA ILE A 316 8.58 -2.58 -12.98
C ILE A 316 7.64 -2.08 -14.06
N VAL A 317 6.72 -1.19 -13.70
CA VAL A 317 5.65 -0.73 -14.59
C VAL A 317 5.42 0.77 -14.49
N GLN A 318 4.95 1.40 -15.57
CA GLN A 318 4.64 2.84 -15.56
C GLN A 318 3.33 3.17 -14.83
N TYR A 319 2.37 2.24 -14.80
CA TYR A 319 1.04 2.41 -14.22
C TYR A 319 0.34 1.04 -14.03
N SER A 320 -0.82 0.98 -13.37
CA SER A 320 -1.68 -0.22 -13.39
C SER A 320 -2.46 -0.30 -14.70
N CYS A 321 -2.85 -1.50 -15.15
CA CYS A 321 -3.60 -1.63 -16.40
C CYS A 321 -4.93 -0.86 -16.40
N ASP A 322 -5.53 -0.65 -15.22
CA ASP A 322 -6.75 0.17 -15.06
C ASP A 322 -6.47 1.67 -14.91
N ARG A 323 -5.20 2.08 -14.71
CA ARG A 323 -4.76 3.46 -14.45
C ARG A 323 -5.42 4.12 -13.23
N VAL A 324 -6.06 3.33 -12.36
CA VAL A 324 -6.75 3.82 -11.16
C VAL A 324 -5.94 3.46 -9.91
N ILE A 325 -5.49 2.21 -9.79
CA ILE A 325 -4.73 1.75 -8.61
C ILE A 325 -3.33 2.38 -8.58
N ALA A 326 -2.67 2.40 -9.73
CA ALA A 326 -1.42 3.11 -9.98
C ALA A 326 -1.62 4.00 -11.21
N PRO A 327 -2.02 5.27 -11.01
CA PRO A 327 -2.19 6.21 -12.12
C PRO A 327 -0.86 6.49 -12.81
N GLU A 328 -0.92 7.07 -14.00
CA GLU A 328 0.28 7.55 -14.66
C GLU A 328 0.90 8.71 -13.86
N PHE A 329 2.23 8.80 -13.82
CA PHE A 329 2.89 9.97 -13.24
C PHE A 329 2.56 11.22 -14.07
N PRO A 330 2.41 12.42 -13.45
CA PRO A 330 2.27 13.67 -14.19
C PRO A 330 3.44 13.88 -15.16
N SER A 331 3.30 14.70 -16.19
CA SER A 331 4.46 15.07 -17.04
C SER A 331 5.61 15.63 -16.19
N PHE A 332 6.85 15.31 -16.55
CA PHE A 332 8.06 15.68 -15.79
C PHE A 332 8.16 17.18 -15.46
N ASP A 333 7.64 18.06 -16.33
CA ASP A 333 7.64 19.52 -16.19
C ASP A 333 6.37 20.10 -15.54
N HIS A 334 5.49 19.23 -15.02
CA HIS A 334 4.21 19.61 -14.41
C HIS A 334 3.97 18.87 -13.08
N GLU A 335 5.04 18.59 -12.34
CA GLU A 335 4.93 17.89 -11.08
C GLU A 335 4.63 18.80 -9.89
N ALA A 336 3.95 18.24 -8.88
CA ALA A 336 3.63 18.89 -7.61
C ALA A 336 4.63 18.47 -6.53
#